data_AF-A0A937YRN9-F1
#
_entry.id   AF-A0A937YRN9-F1
#
_cell.length_a   1.000
_cell.length_b   1.000
_cell.length_c   1.000
_cell.angle_alpha   90.00
_cell.angle_beta   90.00
_cell.angle_gamma   90.00
#
_symmetry.space_group_name_H-M   'P 1'
#
loop_
_entity.id
_entity.type
_entity.pdbx_description
1 polymer ?
#
loop_
_entity_poly.entity_id
_entity_poly.type
_entity_poly.pdbx_seq_one_letter_code
_entity_poly.pdbx_strand_id
1 'polypeptide(L)' 'PKPMHLQEAYRRADCEEGTLPVSERLAKHVLALPMHPYLQETEIDYIADAVIDAVRV' A
#
# COMPACT_ATOMS: atom_id res chain seq x y z
N PRO A 1 -2.90 -4.66 1.47
CA PRO A 1 -1.60 -5.36 1.41
C PRO A 1 -1.40 -6.27 2.63
N LYS A 2 -0.68 -7.40 2.50
CA LYS A 2 -0.31 -8.28 3.63
C LYS A 2 1.22 -8.47 3.62
N PRO A 3 1.93 -8.20 4.74
CA PRO A 3 3.37 -8.39 4.78
C PRO A 3 3.72 -9.87 4.58
N MET A 4 4.89 -10.14 4.01
CA MET A 4 5.27 -11.47 3.52
C MET A 4 5.18 -12.56 4.59
N HIS A 5 5.66 -12.30 5.81
CA HIS A 5 5.65 -13.29 6.90
C HIS A 5 4.25 -13.71 7.33
N LEU A 6 3.25 -12.85 7.14
CA LEU A 6 1.87 -13.20 7.45
C LEU A 6 1.16 -13.86 6.26
N GLN A 7 1.75 -13.92 5.07
CA GLN A 7 1.12 -14.61 3.94
C GLN A 7 1.06 -16.12 4.15
N GLU A 8 0.04 -16.75 3.58
CA GLU A 8 -0.21 -18.19 3.73
C GLU A 8 1.01 -19.05 3.35
N ALA A 9 1.71 -18.67 2.29
CA ALA A 9 2.92 -19.34 1.84
C ALA A 9 4.06 -19.38 2.90
N TYR A 10 4.03 -18.49 3.88
CA TYR A 10 5.04 -18.34 4.93
C TYR A 10 4.58 -18.85 6.30
N ARG A 11 3.43 -19.53 6.41
CA ARG A 11 2.92 -20.03 7.70
C ARG A 11 3.93 -20.88 8.48
N ARG A 12 4.84 -21.57 7.79
CA ARG A 12 5.87 -22.44 8.39
C ARG A 12 7.14 -21.70 8.83
N ALA A 13 7.22 -20.38 8.64
CA ALA A 13 8.41 -19.58 8.89
C ALA A 13 8.52 -19.08 10.35
N ASP A 14 7.69 -19.58 11.28
CA ASP A 14 7.66 -19.21 12.71
C ASP A 14 7.79 -17.69 12.95
N CYS A 15 7.09 -16.90 12.14
CA CYS A 15 7.16 -15.44 12.16
C CYS A 15 5.75 -14.87 12.24
N GLU A 16 5.35 -14.51 13.47
CA GLU A 16 3.98 -14.11 13.81
C GLU A 16 3.76 -12.60 13.68
N GLU A 17 2.50 -12.15 13.78
CA GLU A 17 2.19 -10.71 13.82
C GLU A 17 2.83 -10.07 15.06
N GLY A 18 3.33 -8.85 14.90
CA GLY A 18 4.10 -8.12 15.90
C GLY A 18 5.61 -8.36 15.83
N THR A 19 6.08 -9.41 15.13
CA THR A 19 7.52 -9.72 15.06
C THR A 19 8.28 -8.82 14.08
N LEU A 20 7.61 -8.32 13.03
CA LEU A 20 8.19 -7.42 12.02
C LEU A 20 7.40 -6.10 11.97
N PRO A 21 7.49 -5.26 13.02
CA PRO A 21 6.60 -4.10 13.20
C PRO A 21 6.71 -3.07 12.07
N VAL A 22 7.90 -2.92 11.46
CA VAL A 22 8.09 -2.01 10.32
C VAL A 22 7.33 -2.50 9.10
N SER A 23 7.46 -3.79 8.76
CA SER A 23 6.76 -4.41 7.62
C SER A 23 5.25 -4.35 7.78
N GLU A 24 4.76 -4.63 8.98
CA GLU A 24 3.33 -4.60 9.31
C GLU A 24 2.76 -3.19 9.25
N ARG A 25 3.46 -2.22 9.84
CA ARG A 25 3.08 -0.82 9.76
C ARG A 25 3.02 -0.36 8.30
N LEU A 26 4.04 -0.64 7.50
CA LEU A 26 4.04 -0.27 6.08
C LEU A 26 2.85 -0.90 5.35
N ALA A 27 2.64 -2.21 5.49
CA ALA A 27 1.53 -2.90 4.82
C ALA A 27 0.14 -2.34 5.17
N LYS A 28 -0.03 -1.76 6.37
CA LYS A 28 -1.28 -1.11 6.83
C LYS A 28 -1.47 0.33 6.31
N HIS A 29 -0.40 1.02 5.89
CA HIS A 29 -0.46 2.46 5.56
C HIS A 29 -0.09 2.78 4.10
N VAL A 30 0.56 1.89 3.37
CA VAL A 30 0.93 2.14 1.98
C VAL A 30 -0.24 1.89 1.03
N LEU A 31 -0.42 2.81 0.09
CA LEU A 31 -1.33 2.71 -1.04
C LEU A 31 -0.53 2.93 -2.33
N ALA A 32 -0.78 2.11 -3.34
CA ALA A 32 -0.20 2.31 -4.67
C ALA A 32 -1.19 3.09 -5.54
N LEU A 33 -0.75 4.24 -6.06
CA LEU A 33 -1.52 5.03 -7.02
C LEU A 33 -1.20 4.58 -8.44
N PRO A 34 -2.10 4.80 -9.43
CA PRO A 34 -1.79 4.54 -10.82
C PRO A 34 -0.56 5.34 -11.26
N MET A 35 0.44 4.66 -11.79
CA MET A 35 1.68 5.26 -12.28
C MET A 35 2.25 4.42 -13.41
N HIS A 36 2.11 4.90 -14.65
CA HIS A 36 2.67 4.25 -15.83
C HIS A 36 2.87 5.26 -16.97
N PRO A 37 3.73 4.97 -17.98
CA PRO A 37 4.08 5.94 -19.02
C PRO A 37 2.92 6.45 -19.88
N TYR A 38 1.81 5.72 -19.93
CA TYR A 38 0.66 6.04 -20.78
C TYR A 38 -0.39 6.93 -20.12
N LEU A 39 -0.18 7.38 -18.87
CA LEU A 39 -1.11 8.29 -18.21
C LEU A 39 -1.10 9.65 -18.93
N GLN A 40 -2.29 10.16 -19.20
CA GLN A 40 -2.48 11.53 -19.64
C GLN A 40 -2.37 12.49 -18.46
N GLU A 41 -2.01 13.73 -18.73
CA GLU A 41 -1.90 14.78 -17.71
C GLU A 41 -3.23 14.96 -16.95
N THR A 42 -4.36 14.91 -17.66
CA THR A 42 -5.70 14.98 -17.06
C THR A 42 -6.03 13.80 -16.14
N GLU A 43 -5.47 12.62 -16.39
CA GLU A 43 -5.64 11.46 -15.51
C GLU A 43 -4.79 11.61 -14.24
N ILE A 44 -3.59 12.18 -14.37
CA ILE A 44 -2.72 12.50 -13.23
C ILE A 44 -3.39 13.52 -12.31
N ASP A 45 -3.93 14.59 -12.88
CA ASP A 45 -4.66 15.64 -12.14
C ASP A 45 -5.85 15.03 -11.39
N TYR A 46 -6.65 14.22 -12.08
CA TYR A 46 -7.79 13.53 -11.46
C TYR A 46 -7.37 12.64 -10.28
N ILE A 47 -6.30 11.86 -10.43
CA ILE A 47 -5.78 11.00 -9.35
C ILE A 47 -5.32 11.86 -8.17
N ALA A 48 -4.58 12.95 -8.43
CA ALA A 48 -4.07 13.83 -7.40
C ALA A 48 -5.20 14.52 -6.63
N ASP A 49 -6.17 15.09 -7.34
CA ASP A 49 -7.33 15.76 -6.75
C ASP A 49 -8.16 14.77 -5.91
N ALA A 50 -8.43 13.57 -6.42
CA ALA A 50 -9.16 12.55 -5.68
C ALA A 50 -8.45 12.13 -4.38
N VAL A 51 -7.12 12.02 -4.39
CA VAL A 51 -6.35 11.71 -3.18
C VAL A 51 -6.37 12.88 -2.20
N ILE A 52 -6.19 14.10 -2.68
CA ILE A 52 -6.22 15.32 -1.85
C ILE A 52 -7.59 15.46 -1.17
N ASP A 53 -8.68 15.29 -1.92
CA ASP A 53 -10.04 15.39 -1.38
C ASP A 53 -10.34 14.28 -0.36
N ALA A 54 -9.82 13.07 -0.57
CA ALA A 54 -10.00 11.97 0.37
C ALA A 54 -9.28 12.16 1.72
N VAL A 55 -8.23 13.00 1.78
CA VAL A 55 -7.43 13.23 3.01
C VAL A 55 -7.71 14.58 3.67
N ARG A 56 -8.43 15.49 3.00
CA ARG A 56 -8.88 16.74 3.59
C ARG A 56 -10.05 16.46 4.55
N VAL A 57 -9.79 16.61 5.86
CA VAL A 57 -10.77 16.58 6.95
C VAL A 57 -11.20 18.00 7.30
#